data_AF-A0A924MI81-F1
#
_entry.id   AF-A0A924MI81-F1
#
_cell.length_a   1.000
_cell.length_b   1.000
_cell.length_c   1.000
_cell.angle_alpha   90.00
_cell.angle_beta   90.00
_cell.angle_gamma   90.00
#
_symmetry.space_group_name_H-M   'P 1'
#
loop_
_entity.id
_entity.type
_entity.pdbx_description
1 polymer ?
#
loop_
_entity_poly.entity_id
_entity_poly.type
_entity_poly.pdbx_seq_one_letter_code
_entity_poly.pdbx_strand_id
1 'polypeptide(L)' 'LPQIQVYGHTPKEEALFDAAFNAINIDTGAYKCNKLTAVVIDKLGKIKDLIGVETEEKDLPKESTECFI' A
#
# COMPACT_ATOMS: atom_id res chain seq x y z
N LEU A 1 1.08 24.33 -1.53
CA LEU A 1 -0.03 23.37 -1.36
C LEU A 1 0.43 22.31 -0.37
N PRO A 2 -0.41 21.80 0.54
CA PRO A 2 -0.05 20.63 1.33
C PRO A 2 0.17 19.47 0.36
N GLN A 3 1.42 19.02 0.23
CA GLN A 3 1.80 17.93 -0.66
C GLN A 3 1.29 16.62 -0.07
N ILE A 4 0.72 15.72 -0.89
CA ILE A 4 0.40 14.38 -0.43
C ILE A 4 1.71 13.62 -0.25
N GLN A 5 1.92 13.05 0.93
CA GLN A 5 3.02 12.12 1.17
C GLN A 5 2.58 10.70 0.85
N VAL A 6 3.20 10.08 -0.15
CA VAL A 6 3.04 8.65 -0.43
C VAL A 6 4.28 7.94 0.12
N TYR A 7 4.06 6.93 0.96
CA TYR A 7 5.16 6.18 1.58
C TYR A 7 4.84 4.70 1.67
N GLY A 8 5.86 3.92 2.02
CA GLY A 8 5.79 2.47 2.20
C GLY A 8 6.75 2.01 3.29
N HIS A 9 7.33 0.81 3.15
CA HIS A 9 8.31 0.19 4.04
C HIS A 9 7.76 -0.28 5.41
N THR A 10 6.57 0.19 5.81
CA THR A 10 5.89 -0.22 7.03
C THR A 10 4.58 -0.92 6.66
N PRO A 11 4.57 -2.26 6.51
CA PRO A 11 3.39 -2.97 6.02
C PRO A 11 2.13 -2.71 6.87
N LYS A 12 0.99 -2.60 6.20
CA LYS A 12 -0.37 -2.57 6.79
C LYS A 12 -1.30 -3.48 6.01
N GLU A 13 -2.38 -3.95 6.61
CA GLU A 13 -3.33 -4.83 5.89
C GLU A 13 -3.96 -4.10 4.70
N GLU A 14 -4.21 -2.79 4.86
CA GLU A 14 -4.84 -1.94 3.86
C GLU A 14 -4.11 -0.61 3.69
N ALA A 15 -4.14 -0.07 2.46
CA ALA A 15 -3.67 1.28 2.20
C ALA A 15 -4.73 2.28 2.66
N LEU A 16 -4.39 3.11 3.65
CA LEU A 16 -5.31 4.08 4.26
C LEU A 16 -4.74 5.49 4.15
N PHE A 17 -5.56 6.41 3.66
CA PHE A 17 -5.24 7.84 3.64
C PHE A 17 -5.50 8.45 5.01
N ASP A 18 -4.49 9.10 5.56
CA ASP A 18 -4.57 9.88 6.78
C ASP A 18 -4.74 11.36 6.42
N ALA A 19 -5.94 11.89 6.64
CA ALA A 19 -6.28 13.28 6.36
C ALA A 19 -5.60 14.28 7.31
N ALA A 20 -5.21 13.87 8.52
CA ALA A 20 -4.54 14.74 9.47
C ALA A 20 -3.09 15.02 9.05
N PHE A 21 -2.43 14.04 8.44
CA PHE A 21 -1.06 14.16 7.93
C PHE A 21 -0.97 14.37 6.41
N ASN A 22 -2.10 14.34 5.71
CA ASN A 22 -2.18 14.37 4.24
C ASN A 22 -1.25 13.33 3.60
N ALA A 23 -1.30 12.10 4.14
CA ALA A 23 -0.36 11.04 3.81
C ALA A 23 -1.07 9.72 3.57
N ILE A 24 -0.48 8.86 2.73
CA ILE A 24 -0.98 7.50 2.48
C ILE A 24 0.19 6.52 2.49
N ASN A 25 0.00 5.45 3.26
CA ASN A 25 0.86 4.27 3.19
C ASN A 25 0.30 3.32 2.14
N ILE A 26 1.10 2.99 1.13
CA ILE A 26 0.73 2.02 0.08
C ILE A 26 1.45 0.67 0.23
N ASP A 27 2.27 0.51 1.26
CA ASP A 27 2.87 -0.78 1.58
C ASP A 27 1.85 -1.67 2.30
N THR A 28 1.18 -2.49 1.50
CA THR A 28 0.24 -3.49 1.99
C THR A 28 0.89 -4.84 2.25
N GLY A 29 2.22 -4.94 2.24
CA GLY A 29 2.91 -6.20 2.47
C GLY A 29 2.79 -7.18 1.31
N ALA A 30 3.11 -6.74 0.09
CA ALA A 30 3.15 -7.64 -1.09
C ALA A 30 4.06 -8.86 -0.82
N TYR A 31 5.25 -8.65 -0.25
CA TYR A 31 6.14 -9.75 0.13
C TYR A 31 5.66 -10.56 1.35
N LYS A 32 4.59 -10.12 2.01
CA LYS A 32 4.00 -10.72 3.22
C LYS A 32 2.63 -11.36 2.93
N CYS A 33 2.45 -11.90 1.73
CA CYS A 33 1.27 -12.71 1.41
C CYS A 33 -0.06 -11.97 1.45
N ASN A 34 -0.02 -10.66 1.19
CA ASN A 34 -1.21 -9.85 1.00
C ASN A 34 -1.20 -9.37 -0.46
N LYS A 35 -1.05 -8.06 -0.68
CA LYS A 35 -1.20 -7.48 -2.02
C LYS A 35 -0.16 -6.42 -2.32
N LEU A 36 0.04 -6.15 -3.61
CA LEU A 36 0.69 -4.95 -4.09
C LEU A 36 -0.37 -3.87 -4.26
N THR A 37 -0.14 -2.68 -3.70
CA THR A 37 -1.07 -1.56 -3.81
C THR A 37 -0.47 -0.37 -4.54
N ALA A 38 -1.26 0.20 -5.44
CA ALA A 38 -0.96 1.44 -6.15
C ALA A 38 -2.01 2.51 -5.81
N VAL A 39 -1.57 3.75 -5.69
CA VAL A 39 -2.44 4.93 -5.57
C VAL A 39 -2.46 5.70 -6.88
N VAL A 40 -3.65 6.04 -7.36
CA VAL A 40 -3.84 6.87 -8.55
C VAL A 40 -4.12 8.30 -8.09
N ILE A 41 -3.26 9.24 -8.49
CA ILE A 41 -3.36 10.65 -8.12
C ILE A 41 -3.60 11.48 -9.38
N ASP A 42 -4.53 12.44 -9.32
CA ASP A 42 -4.80 13.35 -10.44
C ASP A 42 -3.85 14.56 -10.50
N LYS A 43 -3.99 15.38 -11.54
CA LYS A 43 -3.18 16.59 -11.75
C LYS A 43 -3.38 17.66 -10.66
N LEU A 44 -4.45 17.57 -9.87
CA LEU A 44 -4.73 18.45 -8.74
C LEU A 44 -4.20 17.90 -7.42
N GLY A 45 -3.53 16.73 -7.44
CA GLY A 45 -3.03 16.07 -6.25
C GLY A 45 -4.12 15.39 -5.44
N LYS A 46 -5.26 15.01 -6.04
CA LYS A 46 -6.32 14.26 -5.35
C LYS A 46 -6.19 12.77 -5.61
N ILE A 47 -6.41 11.95 -4.58
CA ILE A 47 -6.51 10.50 -4.71
C ILE A 47 -7.79 10.19 -5.49
N LYS A 48 -7.62 9.53 -6.64
CA LYS A 48 -8.70 9.08 -7.52
C LYS A 48 -9.11 7.65 -7.20
N ASP A 49 -8.12 6.81 -6.94
CA ASP A 49 -8.33 5.37 -6.80
C ASP A 49 -7.19 4.71 -6.01
N LEU A 50 -7.48 3.52 -5.47
CA LEU A 50 -6.54 2.59 -4.87
C LEU A 50 -6.72 1.24 -5.52
N ILE A 51 -5.66 0.77 -6.19
CA ILE A 51 -5.68 -0.49 -6.91
C ILE A 51 -4.86 -1.49 -6.10
N GLY A 52 -5.48 -2.60 -5.70
CA GLY A 52 -4.81 -3.73 -5.06
C GLY A 52 -4.78 -4.93 -6.00
N VAL A 53 -3.64 -5.61 -6.07
CA VAL A 53 -3.51 -6.91 -6.74
C VAL A 53 -2.88 -7.87 -5.75
N GLU A 54 -3.58 -8.98 -5.49
CA GLU A 54 -3.07 -10.04 -4.61
C GLU A 54 -1.71 -10.54 -5.10
N THR A 55 -0.84 -10.85 -4.14
CA THR A 55 0.48 -11.38 -4.44
C THR A 55 0.31 -12.76 -5.07
N GLU A 56 0.97 -12.99 -6.20
CA GLU A 56 0.93 -14.29 -6.84
C GLU A 56 1.57 -15.35 -5.93
N GLU A 57 0.96 -16.53 -5.88
CA GLU A 57 1.39 -17.64 -5.01
C GLU A 57 2.88 -18.00 -5.19
N LYS A 58 3.38 -17.92 -6.43
CA LYS A 58 4.78 -18.22 -6.77
C LYS A 58 5.79 -17.23 -6.16
N ASP A 59 5.34 -16.03 -5.82
CA ASP A 59 6.15 -14.94 -5.27
C ASP A 59 6.05 -14.88 -3.74
N LEU A 60 5.24 -15.76 -3.12
CA LEU A 60 5.08 -15.82 -1.68
C LEU A 60 6.31 -16.44 -0.99
N PRO A 61 6.64 -15.97 0.23
CA PRO A 61 7.64 -16.63 1.06
C PRO A 61 7.22 -18.07 1.40
N LYS A 62 8.21 -18.93 1.60
CA LYS A 62 7.99 -20.36 1.89
C LYS A 62 7.49 -20.60 3.31
N GLU A 63 7.90 -19.75 4.24
CA GLU A 63 7.52 -19.84 5.64
C GLU A 63 6.34 -18.91 5.92
N SER A 64 5.24 -19.46 6.44
CA SER A 64 4.03 -18.68 6.74
C SER A 64 4.27 -17.61 7.81
N THR A 65 5.32 -17.74 8.60
CA THR A 65 5.75 -16.75 9.59
C THR A 65 6.22 -15.44 8.96
N GLU A 66 6.60 -15.45 7.68
CA GLU A 66 6.98 -14.26 6.93
C GLU A 66 5.74 -13.50 6.40
N CYS A 67 4.54 -14.11 6.44
CA CYS A 67 3.29 -13.49 6.01
C CYS A 67 2.66 -12.54 7.06
N PHE A 68 3.23 -12.41 8.26
CA PHE A 68 2.63 -11.55 9.30
C PHE A 68 2.86 -10.07 9.01
N ILE A 69 1.77 -9.30 8.90
CA ILE A 69 1.77 -7.85 8.67
C ILE A 69 1.84 -7.07 9.98
#